data_AF-A0A9E5N3E1-F1
#
_entry.id   AF-A0A9E5N3E1-F1
#
_cell.length_a   1.000
_cell.length_b   1.000
_cell.length_c   1.000
_cell.angle_alpha   90.00
_cell.angle_beta   90.00
_cell.angle_gamma   90.00
#
_symmetry.space_group_name_H-M   'P 1'
#
loop_
_entity.id
_entity.type
_entity.pdbx_description
1 polymer ?
#
loop_
_entity_poly.entity_id
_entity_poly.type
_entity_poly.pdbx_seq_one_letter_code
_entity_poly.pdbx_strand_id
1 'polypeptide(L)'
;MANGAAEKPLSFVERLLAVQPGERRALAWSFVYFFTLLFSYYILRPVREEMAIQGGTENIPWLFLATFIAMLAAVPIFGWLTSRYSRAQFLPWVYLFFAANLLLFFAAFRLLPNDNWTARIFFVWLSVFNQFVVSVFWAFMADLYNREQARRLFGMIAAGG
;
A
#
# COMPACT_ATOMS: atom_id res chain seq x y z
N MET A 1 -43.55 10.82 -22.53
CA MET A 1 -43.98 10.49 -21.16
C MET A 1 -42.89 9.66 -20.53
N ALA A 2 -42.36 10.15 -19.41
CA ALA A 2 -41.20 9.61 -18.72
C ALA A 2 -41.48 8.22 -18.15
N ASN A 3 -40.56 7.28 -18.35
CA ASN A 3 -40.47 6.12 -17.48
C ASN A 3 -39.01 5.95 -17.06
N GLY A 4 -38.61 6.79 -16.10
CA GLY A 4 -37.40 6.59 -15.32
C GLY A 4 -37.60 5.37 -14.45
N ALA A 5 -37.17 4.21 -14.94
CA ALA A 5 -36.95 3.04 -14.11
C ALA A 5 -35.80 3.39 -13.16
N ALA A 6 -36.16 3.89 -11.97
CA ALA A 6 -35.23 4.10 -10.89
C ALA A 6 -34.54 2.77 -10.59
N GLU A 7 -33.28 2.64 -10.99
CA GLU A 7 -32.41 1.57 -10.52
C GLU A 7 -32.37 1.69 -8.99
N LYS A 8 -33.09 0.79 -8.30
CA LYS A 8 -33.04 0.70 -6.84
C LYS A 8 -31.56 0.52 -6.47
N PRO A 9 -30.97 1.39 -5.63
CA PRO A 9 -29.62 1.16 -5.16
C PRO A 9 -29.64 -0.15 -4.36
N LEU A 10 -29.03 -1.20 -4.93
CA LEU A 10 -28.92 -2.50 -4.29
C LEU A 10 -28.39 -2.31 -2.88
N SER A 11 -29.15 -2.82 -1.90
CA SER A 11 -28.87 -2.61 -0.49
C SER A 11 -27.54 -3.25 -0.10
N PHE A 12 -26.85 -2.70 0.90
CA PHE A 12 -25.61 -3.24 1.45
C PHE A 12 -25.72 -4.74 1.80
N VAL A 13 -26.92 -5.17 2.19
CA VAL A 13 -27.28 -6.55 2.54
C VAL A 13 -27.32 -7.46 1.30
N GLU A 14 -27.81 -6.99 0.14
CA GLU A 14 -27.78 -7.75 -1.12
C GLU A 14 -26.36 -7.89 -1.66
N ARG A 15 -25.49 -6.88 -1.46
CA ARG A 15 -24.05 -6.98 -1.77
C ARG A 15 -23.34 -8.04 -0.93
N LEU A 16 -23.71 -8.15 0.36
CA LEU A 16 -23.23 -9.17 1.31
C LEU A 16 -23.78 -10.57 0.99
N LEU A 17 -25.05 -10.67 0.59
CA LEU A 17 -25.73 -11.93 0.24
C LEU A 17 -25.27 -12.50 -1.09
N ALA A 18 -24.86 -11.65 -2.03
CA ALA A 18 -24.33 -12.10 -3.32
C ALA A 18 -22.85 -12.53 -3.24
N VAL A 19 -22.21 -12.54 -2.05
CA VAL A 19 -20.87 -13.13 -1.87
C VAL A 19 -21.01 -14.65 -1.92
N GLN A 20 -20.51 -15.27 -2.99
CA GLN A 20 -20.62 -16.71 -3.13
C GLN A 20 -19.84 -17.40 -1.99
N PRO A 21 -20.29 -18.58 -1.49
CA PRO A 21 -19.64 -19.28 -0.40
C PRO A 21 -18.14 -19.54 -0.62
N GLY A 22 -17.71 -19.69 -1.88
CA GLY A 22 -16.30 -19.84 -2.27
C GLY A 22 -15.49 -18.54 -2.20
N GLU A 23 -16.12 -17.37 -2.35
CA GLU A 23 -15.45 -16.06 -2.38
C GLU A 23 -15.20 -15.49 -0.98
N ARG A 24 -15.95 -15.96 0.04
CA ARG A 24 -15.85 -15.45 1.43
C ARG A 24 -14.46 -15.64 2.02
N ARG A 25 -13.82 -16.78 1.75
CA ARG A 25 -12.46 -17.05 2.24
C ARG A 25 -11.44 -16.12 1.59
N ALA A 26 -11.51 -15.95 0.27
CA ALA A 26 -10.64 -15.02 -0.44
C ALA A 26 -10.85 -13.58 0.05
N LEU A 27 -12.10 -13.17 0.25
CA LEU A 27 -12.45 -11.86 0.80
C LEU A 27 -11.87 -11.64 2.20
N ALA A 28 -12.03 -12.62 3.10
CA ALA A 28 -11.49 -12.53 4.46
C ALA A 28 -9.96 -12.44 4.45
N TRP A 29 -9.28 -13.25 3.63
CA TRP A 29 -7.82 -13.17 3.47
C TRP A 29 -7.37 -11.81 2.91
N SER A 30 -8.05 -11.30 1.88
CA SER A 30 -7.77 -9.97 1.31
C SER A 30 -7.98 -8.85 2.32
N PHE A 31 -9.05 -8.93 3.13
CA PHE A 31 -9.35 -7.97 4.19
C PHE A 31 -8.28 -7.99 5.28
N VAL A 32 -7.94 -9.16 5.82
CA VAL A 32 -6.89 -9.32 6.84
C VAL A 32 -5.54 -8.84 6.32
N TYR A 33 -5.25 -9.14 5.06
CA TYR A 33 -4.03 -8.71 4.40
C TYR A 33 -3.97 -7.19 4.25
N PHE A 34 -5.03 -6.54 3.78
CA PHE A 34 -5.10 -5.07 3.68
C PHE A 34 -4.99 -4.39 5.04
N PHE A 35 -5.75 -4.89 6.02
CA PHE A 35 -5.72 -4.40 7.40
C PHE A 35 -4.31 -4.50 8.00
N THR A 36 -3.64 -5.64 7.83
CA THR A 36 -2.28 -5.85 8.35
C THR A 36 -1.27 -4.91 7.67
N LEU A 37 -1.41 -4.70 6.36
CA LEU A 37 -0.57 -3.76 5.61
C LEU A 37 -0.74 -2.33 6.11
N LEU A 38 -1.98 -1.86 6.27
CA LEU A 38 -2.26 -0.52 6.77
C LEU A 38 -1.83 -0.37 8.23
N PHE A 39 -2.05 -1.37 9.07
CA PHE A 39 -1.59 -1.36 10.44
C PHE A 39 -0.07 -1.19 10.53
N SER A 40 0.68 -1.96 9.74
CA SER A 40 2.14 -1.81 9.64
C SER A 40 2.55 -0.40 9.21
N TYR A 41 1.89 0.14 8.18
CA TYR A 41 2.13 1.50 7.73
C TYR A 41 1.83 2.55 8.81
N TYR A 42 0.69 2.44 9.49
CA TYR A 42 0.29 3.41 10.51
C TYR A 42 1.21 3.41 11.72
N ILE A 43 1.88 2.29 12.04
CA ILE A 43 2.93 2.25 13.06
C ILE A 43 4.21 2.95 12.57
N LEU A 44 4.59 2.74 11.31
CA LEU A 44 5.81 3.33 10.74
C LEU A 44 5.65 4.83 10.47
N ARG A 45 4.42 5.31 10.29
CA ARG A 45 4.12 6.70 9.96
C ARG A 45 4.58 7.70 11.05
N PRO A 46 4.26 7.54 12.35
CA PRO A 46 4.80 8.40 13.40
C PRO A 46 6.32 8.39 13.45
N VAL A 47 6.94 7.21 13.33
CA VAL A 47 8.41 7.08 13.30
C VAL A 47 9.00 7.91 12.16
N ARG A 48 8.38 7.83 10.97
CA ARG A 48 8.76 8.65 9.82
C ARG A 48 8.67 10.15 10.11
N GLU A 49 7.56 10.58 10.69
CA GLU A 49 7.27 11.98 10.98
C GLU A 49 8.25 12.54 12.02
N GLU A 50 8.59 11.75 13.05
CA GLU A 50 9.65 12.08 14.00
C GLU A 50 11.03 12.19 13.32
N MET A 51 11.38 11.25 12.43
CA MET A 51 12.65 11.29 11.70
C MET A 51 12.74 12.50 10.75
N ALA A 52 11.61 12.99 10.23
CA ALA A 52 11.58 14.22 9.41
C ALA A 52 11.96 15.46 10.24
N ILE A 53 11.53 15.50 11.50
CA ILE A 53 11.83 16.58 12.43
C ILE A 53 13.29 16.48 12.90
N GLN A 54 13.74 15.28 13.27
CA GLN A 54 15.12 15.03 13.71
C GLN A 54 16.16 15.25 12.61
N GLY A 55 15.85 14.93 11.35
CA GLY A 55 16.73 15.14 10.20
C GLY A 55 16.99 16.61 9.82
N GLY A 56 16.37 17.56 10.54
CA GLY A 56 16.49 19.01 10.36
C GLY A 56 15.28 19.60 9.65
N THR A 57 14.46 20.35 10.39
CA THR A 57 13.20 20.97 9.94
C THR A 57 13.38 21.95 8.77
N GLU A 58 14.56 22.54 8.60
CA GLU A 58 14.90 23.43 7.49
C GLU A 58 14.96 22.71 6.12
N ASN A 59 15.16 21.38 6.10
CA ASN A 59 15.28 20.60 4.87
C ASN A 59 14.00 19.83 4.50
N ILE A 60 12.90 20.02 5.25
CA ILE A 60 11.62 19.36 4.95
C ILE A 60 11.17 19.59 3.49
N PRO A 61 11.25 20.81 2.92
CA PRO A 61 10.91 21.02 1.50
C PRO A 61 11.77 20.19 0.54
N TRP A 62 13.08 20.04 0.84
CA TRP A 62 13.99 19.21 0.06
C TRP A 62 13.68 17.71 0.19
N LEU A 63 13.22 17.24 1.36
CA LEU A 63 12.76 15.87 1.54
C LEU A 63 11.50 15.57 0.73
N PHE A 64 10.56 16.53 0.66
CA PHE A 64 9.40 16.40 -0.22
C PHE A 64 9.79 16.39 -1.69
N LEU A 65 10.73 17.25 -2.11
CA LEU A 65 11.24 17.24 -3.49
C LEU A 65 11.96 15.92 -3.82
N ALA A 66 12.79 15.41 -2.91
CA ALA A 66 13.45 14.12 -3.07
C ALA A 66 12.43 12.97 -3.16
N THR A 67 11.38 12.99 -2.31
CA THR A 67 10.28 12.04 -2.37
C THR A 67 9.53 12.14 -3.70
N PHE A 68 9.28 13.35 -4.19
CA PHE A 68 8.64 13.58 -5.47
C PHE A 68 9.46 13.00 -6.63
N ILE A 69 10.76 13.31 -6.70
CA ILE A 69 11.66 12.76 -7.73
C ILE A 69 11.73 11.24 -7.62
N ALA A 70 11.86 10.71 -6.40
CA ALA A 70 11.90 9.28 -6.16
C ALA A 70 10.59 8.59 -6.60
N MET A 71 9.42 9.18 -6.32
CA MET A 71 8.13 8.70 -6.81
C MET A 71 8.05 8.77 -8.34
N LEU A 72 8.51 9.86 -8.95
CA LEU A 72 8.49 10.04 -10.40
C LEU A 72 9.35 8.99 -11.12
N ALA A 73 10.46 8.55 -10.50
CA ALA A 73 11.26 7.42 -10.97
C ALA A 73 10.64 6.06 -10.62
N ALA A 74 10.05 5.91 -9.43
CA ALA A 74 9.48 4.65 -8.96
C ALA A 74 8.23 4.22 -9.75
N VAL A 75 7.37 5.17 -10.14
CA VAL A 75 6.14 4.91 -10.90
C VAL A 75 6.40 4.17 -12.22
N PRO A 76 7.28 4.62 -13.14
CA PRO A 76 7.57 3.90 -14.37
C PRO A 76 8.28 2.57 -14.13
N ILE A 77 9.19 2.50 -13.15
CA ILE A 77 9.84 1.24 -12.76
C ILE A 77 8.77 0.22 -12.33
N PHE A 78 7.80 0.66 -11.54
CA PHE A 78 6.70 -0.18 -11.09
C PHE A 78 5.77 -0.61 -12.23
N GLY A 79 5.40 0.32 -13.12
CA GLY A 79 4.60 0.01 -14.30
C GLY A 79 5.27 -1.02 -15.21
N TRP A 80 6.59 -0.94 -15.36
CA TRP A 80 7.39 -1.91 -16.10
C TRP A 80 7.52 -3.26 -15.38
N LEU A 81 7.72 -3.24 -14.07
CA LEU A 81 7.91 -4.46 -13.28
C LEU A 81 6.63 -5.30 -13.19
N THR A 82 5.49 -4.63 -13.05
CA THR A 82 4.16 -5.25 -13.02
C THR A 82 3.65 -5.71 -14.39
N SER A 83 4.30 -5.31 -15.49
CA SER A 83 3.99 -5.82 -16.84
C SER A 83 4.83 -7.04 -17.23
N ARG A 84 6.01 -7.23 -16.61
CA ARG A 84 6.92 -8.35 -16.93
C ARG A 84 6.76 -9.61 -16.07
N TYR A 85 6.30 -9.51 -14.83
CA TYR A 85 6.22 -10.67 -13.93
C TYR A 85 4.80 -10.88 -13.40
N SER A 86 4.39 -12.15 -13.24
CA SER A 86 3.15 -12.51 -12.54
C SER A 86 3.23 -11.97 -11.10
N ARG A 87 2.39 -10.96 -10.82
CA ARG A 87 2.41 -10.16 -9.58
C ARG A 87 2.32 -11.03 -8.31
N ALA A 88 1.65 -12.18 -8.39
CA ALA A 88 1.56 -13.16 -7.31
C ALA A 88 2.91 -13.77 -6.86
N GLN A 89 3.85 -14.00 -7.78
CA GLN A 89 5.18 -14.52 -7.42
C GLN A 89 6.14 -13.41 -6.99
N PHE A 90 5.93 -12.20 -7.49
CA PHE A 90 6.76 -11.04 -7.16
C PHE A 90 6.48 -10.49 -5.75
N LEU A 91 5.22 -10.60 -5.29
CA LEU A 91 4.76 -10.12 -3.98
C LEU A 91 5.67 -10.55 -2.82
N PRO A 92 5.91 -11.86 -2.57
CA PRO A 92 6.66 -12.29 -1.40
C PRO A 92 8.10 -11.78 -1.41
N TRP A 93 8.74 -11.76 -2.58
CA TRP A 93 10.11 -11.24 -2.74
C TRP A 93 10.21 -9.75 -2.44
N VAL A 94 9.24 -8.96 -2.90
CA VAL A 94 9.13 -7.54 -2.60
C VAL A 94 8.99 -7.31 -1.10
N TYR A 95 8.08 -8.03 -0.45
CA TYR A 95 7.89 -7.90 1.00
C TYR A 95 9.11 -8.33 1.81
N LEU A 96 9.79 -9.41 1.40
CA LEU A 96 11.04 -9.84 2.03
C LEU A 96 12.15 -8.81 1.85
N PHE A 97 12.30 -8.25 0.64
CA PHE A 97 13.24 -7.17 0.38
C PHE A 97 12.96 -5.98 1.29
N PHE A 98 11.70 -5.55 1.41
CA PHE A 98 11.34 -4.43 2.27
C PHE A 98 11.53 -4.73 3.77
N ALA A 99 11.19 -5.94 4.22
CA ALA A 99 11.45 -6.38 5.59
C ALA A 99 12.95 -6.38 5.90
N ALA A 100 13.79 -6.84 4.97
CA ALA A 100 15.24 -6.80 5.12
C ALA A 100 15.78 -5.36 5.18
N ASN A 101 15.25 -4.45 4.36
CA ASN A 101 15.62 -3.03 4.42
C ASN A 101 15.22 -2.40 5.77
N LEU A 102 14.04 -2.70 6.31
CA LEU A 102 13.64 -2.24 7.64
C LEU A 102 14.62 -2.71 8.73
N LEU A 103 15.07 -3.96 8.67
CA LEU A 103 16.09 -4.48 9.59
C LEU A 103 17.44 -3.77 9.42
N LEU A 104 17.82 -3.46 8.19
CA LEU A 104 19.05 -2.72 7.89
C LEU A 104 18.98 -1.28 8.43
N PHE A 105 17.86 -0.59 8.25
CA PHE A 105 17.64 0.72 8.86
C PHE A 105 17.63 0.66 10.39
N PHE A 106 16.99 -0.37 10.96
CA PHE A 106 17.02 -0.59 12.42
C PHE A 106 18.45 -0.76 12.95
N ALA A 107 19.28 -1.54 12.24
CA ALA A 107 20.70 -1.67 12.57
C ALA A 107 21.47 -0.35 12.38
N ALA A 108 21.19 0.40 11.30
CA ALA A 108 21.80 1.70 11.05
C ALA A 108 21.49 2.71 12.16
N PHE A 109 20.22 2.81 12.61
CA PHE A 109 19.84 3.67 13.73
C PHE A 109 20.48 3.25 15.06
N ARG A 110 20.71 1.95 15.27
CA ARG A 110 21.43 1.44 16.46
C ARG A 110 22.91 1.78 16.45
N LEU A 111 23.56 1.74 15.27
CA LEU A 111 25.00 1.95 15.12
C LEU A 111 25.38 3.43 14.95
N LEU A 112 24.50 4.25 14.37
CA LEU A 112 24.70 5.67 14.05
C LEU A 112 23.55 6.54 14.60
N PRO A 113 23.39 6.63 15.93
CA PRO A 113 22.21 7.24 16.57
C PRO A 113 22.04 8.76 16.33
N ASN A 114 23.02 9.46 15.77
CA ASN A 114 22.97 10.91 15.51
C ASN A 114 23.19 11.26 14.02
N ASP A 115 23.12 10.28 13.11
CA ASP A 115 23.29 10.58 11.69
C ASP A 115 21.99 11.08 11.05
N ASN A 116 21.94 12.37 10.76
CA ASN A 116 20.81 13.02 10.11
C ASN A 116 20.56 12.47 8.70
N TRP A 117 21.58 11.96 8.01
CA TRP A 117 21.40 11.40 6.66
C TRP A 117 20.60 10.09 6.67
N THR A 118 20.88 9.21 7.63
CA THR A 118 20.12 7.96 7.81
C THR A 118 18.63 8.25 8.02
N ALA A 119 18.28 9.24 8.86
CA ALA A 119 16.91 9.67 9.08
C ALA A 119 16.23 10.20 7.80
N ARG A 120 16.94 11.01 7.01
CA ARG A 120 16.46 11.56 5.73
C ARG A 120 16.22 10.48 4.68
N ILE A 121 17.16 9.55 4.54
CA ILE A 121 17.04 8.42 3.61
C ILE A 121 15.88 7.52 4.03
N PHE A 122 15.75 7.22 5.33
CA PHE A 122 14.63 6.46 5.86
C PHE A 122 13.29 7.11 5.56
N PHE A 123 13.18 8.44 5.72
CA PHE A 123 11.96 9.19 5.39
C PHE A 123 11.52 9.02 3.94
N VAL A 124 12.45 9.24 2.99
CA VAL A 124 12.18 9.13 1.56
C VAL A 124 11.85 7.68 1.20
N TRP A 125 12.68 6.74 1.67
CA TRP A 125 12.50 5.31 1.42
C TRP A 125 11.14 4.81 1.92
N LEU A 126 10.76 5.15 3.15
CA LEU A 126 9.50 4.72 3.74
C LEU A 126 8.29 5.33 3.02
N SER A 127 8.43 6.56 2.51
CA SER A 127 7.37 7.21 1.73
C SER A 127 7.15 6.53 0.38
N VAL A 128 8.22 6.16 -0.32
CA VAL A 128 8.15 5.39 -1.57
C VAL A 128 7.60 3.99 -1.30
N PHE A 129 8.10 3.31 -0.27
CA PHE A 129 7.65 1.99 0.16
C PHE A 129 6.15 1.95 0.41
N ASN A 130 5.61 2.91 1.17
CA ASN A 130 4.19 2.94 1.49
C ASN A 130 3.32 2.99 0.22
N GLN A 131 3.66 3.89 -0.71
CA GLN A 131 2.95 4.01 -1.98
C GLN A 131 3.06 2.74 -2.83
N PHE A 132 4.23 2.10 -2.80
CA PHE A 132 4.50 0.89 -3.54
C PHE A 132 3.69 -0.31 -3.02
N VAL A 133 3.66 -0.52 -1.70
CA VAL A 133 2.93 -1.61 -1.05
C VAL A 133 1.44 -1.55 -1.38
N VAL A 134 0.84 -0.35 -1.26
CA VAL A 134 -0.57 -0.15 -1.58
C VAL A 134 -0.84 -0.42 -3.07
N SER A 135 0.05 0.04 -3.96
CA SER A 135 -0.08 -0.21 -5.40
C SER A 135 0.02 -1.69 -5.76
N VAL A 136 0.98 -2.41 -5.16
CA VAL A 136 1.16 -3.87 -5.32
C VAL A 136 -0.06 -4.63 -4.81
N PHE A 137 -0.58 -4.24 -3.65
CA PHE A 137 -1.79 -4.81 -3.07
C PHE A 137 -2.96 -4.71 -4.06
N TRP A 138 -3.27 -3.50 -4.55
CA TRP A 138 -4.39 -3.29 -5.45
C TRP A 138 -4.20 -3.97 -6.81
N ALA A 139 -2.96 -4.03 -7.32
CA ALA A 139 -2.63 -4.79 -8.51
C ALA A 139 -2.92 -6.29 -8.32
N PHE A 140 -2.52 -6.88 -7.19
CA PHE A 140 -2.79 -8.28 -6.88
C PHE A 140 -4.27 -8.57 -6.68
N MET A 141 -5.02 -7.66 -6.05
CA MET A 141 -6.48 -7.77 -5.95
C MET A 141 -7.14 -7.75 -7.33
N ALA A 142 -6.66 -6.91 -8.25
CA ALA A 142 -7.19 -6.83 -9.62
C ALA A 142 -6.93 -8.10 -10.44
N ASP A 143 -5.85 -8.83 -10.14
CA ASP A 143 -5.55 -10.12 -10.78
C ASP A 143 -6.34 -11.28 -10.16
N LEU A 144 -6.63 -11.21 -8.84
CA LEU A 144 -7.33 -12.26 -8.12
C LEU A 144 -8.85 -12.26 -8.36
N TYR A 145 -9.45 -11.07 -8.52
CA TYR A 145 -10.89 -10.90 -8.66
C TYR A 145 -11.30 -10.57 -10.10
N ASN A 146 -12.31 -11.28 -10.61
CA ASN A 146 -12.94 -10.93 -11.88
C ASN A 146 -13.62 -9.55 -11.82
N ARG A 147 -13.84 -8.93 -12.97
CA ARG A 147 -14.38 -7.56 -13.09
C ARG A 147 -15.69 -7.34 -12.29
N GLU A 148 -16.58 -8.34 -12.25
CA GLU A 148 -17.83 -8.30 -11.49
C GLU A 148 -17.62 -8.43 -9.97
N GLN A 149 -16.72 -9.33 -9.56
CA GLN A 149 -16.34 -9.51 -8.15
C GLN A 149 -15.65 -8.25 -7.62
N ALA A 150 -14.72 -7.66 -8.40
CA ALA A 150 -13.99 -6.46 -8.03
C ALA A 150 -14.93 -5.27 -7.73
N ARG A 151 -15.94 -5.03 -8.59
CA ARG A 151 -16.93 -3.95 -8.38
C ARG A 151 -17.68 -4.06 -7.04
N ARG A 152 -17.86 -5.27 -6.52
CA ARG A 152 -18.65 -5.54 -5.31
C ARG A 152 -17.77 -5.67 -4.07
N LEU A 153 -16.64 -6.36 -4.20
CA LEU A 153 -15.77 -6.76 -3.09
C LEU A 153 -14.72 -5.70 -2.75
N PHE A 154 -14.26 -4.88 -3.72
CA PHE A 154 -13.20 -3.89 -3.45
C PHE A 154 -13.65 -2.83 -2.44
N GLY A 155 -14.93 -2.44 -2.45
CA GLY A 155 -15.47 -1.52 -1.44
C GLY A 155 -15.44 -2.11 -0.02
N MET A 156 -15.67 -3.43 0.12
CA MET A 156 -15.59 -4.11 1.42
C MET A 156 -14.15 -4.32 1.88
N ILE A 157 -13.23 -4.60 0.95
CA ILE A 157 -11.80 -4.71 1.24
C ILE A 157 -11.24 -3.35 1.66
N ALA A 158 -11.61 -2.28 0.94
CA ALA A 158 -11.20 -0.91 1.27
C ALA A 158 -11.74 -0.45 2.64
N ALA A 159 -12.93 -0.88 3.04
CA ALA A 159 -13.51 -0.56 4.35
C ALA A 159 -12.73 -1.18 5.54
N GLY A 160 -11.79 -2.10 5.29
CA GLY A 160 -10.89 -2.64 6.31
C GLY A 160 -9.72 -1.71 6.66
N GLY A 161 -9.70 -0.49 6.11
CA GLY A 161 -8.62 0.47 6.21
C GLY A 161 -9.10 1.90 6.33
#